data_AF-A0AAN8RYW1-F1
#
_entry.id   AF-A0AAN8RYW1-F1
#
_cell.length_a   1.000
_cell.length_b   1.000
_cell.length_c   1.000
_cell.angle_alpha   90.00
_cell.angle_beta   90.00
_cell.angle_gamma   90.00
#
_symmetry.space_group_name_H-M   'P 1'
#
loop_
_entity.id
_entity.type
_entity.pdbx_description
1 polymer ?
#
loop_
_entity_poly.entity_id
_entity_poly.type
_entity_poly.pdbx_seq_one_letter_code
_entity_poly.pdbx_strand_id
1 'polypeptide(L)'
;MPECIKEVIADLRAIIISCKNGLQINDIEDDYRETFGQDIPLKDLGYKTLQEFFINYPEDFTLHGKTVRAVAKASSEHIVSLIRKQRKEKYKKSRQAS
;
A
#
# COMPACT_ATOMS: atom_id res chain seq x y z
N MET A 1 10.94 8.21 -16.32
CA MET A 1 11.94 7.68 -15.36
C MET A 1 11.37 6.36 -14.87
N PRO A 2 12.12 5.26 -14.86
CA PRO A 2 11.61 4.05 -14.22
C PRO A 2 11.48 4.36 -12.72
N GLU A 3 10.25 4.35 -12.21
CA GLU A 3 10.03 4.36 -10.76
C GLU A 3 10.78 3.16 -10.18
N CYS A 4 11.71 3.43 -9.26
CA CYS A 4 12.49 2.34 -8.71
C CYS A 4 11.54 1.45 -7.90
N ILE A 5 11.59 0.13 -8.12
CA ILE A 5 10.82 -0.87 -7.35
C ILE A 5 10.86 -0.57 -5.85
N LYS A 6 12.00 -0.13 -5.33
CA LYS A 6 12.21 0.22 -3.91
C LYS A 6 11.32 1.37 -3.43
N GLU A 7 11.05 2.36 -4.27
CA GLU A 7 10.16 3.48 -3.96
C GLU A 7 8.72 2.98 -3.84
N VAL A 8 8.26 2.21 -4.83
CA VAL A 8 6.92 1.61 -4.80
C VAL A 8 6.74 0.70 -3.58
N ILE A 9 7.77 -0.06 -3.20
CA ILE A 9 7.76 -0.85 -1.95
C ILE A 9 7.60 0.07 -0.73
N ALA A 10 8.35 1.16 -0.66
CA ALA A 10 8.28 2.10 0.47
C ALA A 10 6.89 2.74 0.58
N ASP A 11 6.31 3.15 -0.54
CA ASP A 11 4.99 3.78 -0.64
C ASP A 11 3.86 2.81 -0.22
N LEU A 12 3.88 1.58 -0.74
CA LEU A 12 2.94 0.53 -0.36
C LEU A 12 3.06 0.17 1.13
N ARG A 13 4.29 0.09 1.65
CA ARG A 13 4.51 -0.15 3.09
C ARG A 13 3.93 0.98 3.91
N ALA A 14 4.09 2.23 3.47
CA ALA A 14 3.55 3.39 4.17
C ALA A 14 2.02 3.25 4.35
N ILE A 15 1.30 3.00 3.25
CA ILE A 15 -0.15 2.79 3.25
C ILE A 15 -0.55 1.65 4.19
N ILE A 16 0.08 0.49 4.04
CA ILE A 16 -0.31 -0.72 4.78
C ILE A 16 0.02 -0.58 6.28
N ILE A 17 1.14 0.06 6.65
CA ILE A 17 1.50 0.33 8.05
C ILE A 17 0.49 1.29 8.72
N SER A 18 -0.13 2.17 7.94
CA SER A 18 -1.23 3.05 8.41
C SER A 18 -2.47 2.27 8.84
N CYS A 19 -2.59 1.02 8.40
CA CYS A 19 -3.68 0.12 8.71
C CYS A 19 -3.20 -1.05 9.57
N LYS A 20 -3.41 -0.92 10.89
CA LYS A 20 -3.00 -1.92 11.92
C LYS A 20 -3.42 -3.36 11.62
N ASN A 21 -4.49 -3.61 10.85
CA ASN A 21 -5.02 -4.95 10.59
C ASN A 21 -4.63 -5.52 9.21
N GLY A 22 -3.82 -4.81 8.43
CA GLY A 22 -3.62 -5.09 7.00
C GLY A 22 -4.76 -4.55 6.14
N LEU A 23 -4.55 -4.55 4.83
CA LEU A 23 -5.48 -4.03 3.83
C LEU A 23 -5.78 -5.08 2.78
N GLN A 24 -6.97 -5.04 2.16
CA GLN A 24 -7.21 -5.88 1.00
C GLN A 24 -6.48 -5.29 -0.21
N ILE A 25 -6.15 -6.13 -1.19
CA ILE A 25 -5.48 -5.67 -2.42
C ILE A 25 -6.24 -4.51 -3.09
N ASN A 26 -7.58 -4.60 -3.17
CA ASN A 26 -8.39 -3.52 -3.74
C ASN A 26 -8.31 -2.21 -2.93
N ASP A 27 -8.27 -2.28 -1.59
CA ASP A 27 -8.14 -1.09 -0.76
C ASP A 27 -6.75 -0.46 -0.94
N ILE A 28 -5.71 -1.28 -1.13
CA ILE A 28 -4.34 -0.78 -1.35
C ILE A 28 -4.25 -0.02 -2.68
N GLU A 29 -4.89 -0.50 -3.73
CA GLU A 29 -4.94 0.19 -5.02
C GLU A 29 -5.62 1.56 -4.89
N ASP A 30 -6.75 1.61 -4.16
CA ASP A 30 -7.48 2.85 -3.97
C ASP A 30 -6.74 3.84 -3.06
N ASP A 31 -6.19 3.37 -1.92
CA ASP A 31 -5.37 4.20 -1.03
C ASP A 31 -4.11 4.71 -1.75
N TYR A 32 -3.45 3.89 -2.58
CA TYR A 32 -2.28 4.32 -3.33
C TYR A 32 -2.64 5.41 -4.33
N ARG A 33 -3.72 5.23 -5.07
CA ARG A 33 -4.20 6.24 -6.00
C ARG A 33 -4.67 7.50 -5.29
N GLU A 34 -5.33 7.41 -4.15
CA GLU A 34 -5.75 8.57 -3.36
C GLU A 34 -4.55 9.31 -2.74
N THR A 35 -3.51 8.57 -2.33
CA THR A 35 -2.31 9.12 -1.68
C THR A 35 -1.36 9.76 -2.69
N PHE A 36 -1.08 9.09 -3.81
CA PHE A 36 -0.07 9.47 -4.79
C PHE A 36 -0.66 10.10 -6.06
N GLY A 37 -1.99 10.05 -6.23
CA GLY A 37 -2.68 10.60 -7.40
C GLY A 37 -2.50 9.78 -8.68
N GLN A 38 -1.91 8.59 -8.59
CA GLN A 38 -1.60 7.73 -9.73
C GLN A 38 -1.80 6.24 -9.38
N ASP A 39 -2.06 5.42 -10.40
CA ASP A 39 -2.13 3.97 -10.24
C ASP A 39 -0.73 3.38 -10.01
N ILE A 40 -0.68 2.22 -9.36
CA ILE A 40 0.57 1.53 -9.08
C ILE A 40 1.18 1.09 -10.43
N PRO A 41 2.46 1.41 -10.72
CA PRO A 41 3.08 1.17 -12.02
C PRO A 41 3.46 -0.30 -12.25
N LEU A 42 2.54 -1.24 -11.99
CA LEU A 42 2.78 -2.69 -12.09
C LEU A 42 3.30 -3.10 -13.47
N LYS A 43 2.83 -2.45 -14.54
CA LYS A 43 3.25 -2.71 -15.92
C LYS A 43 4.73 -2.38 -16.14
N ASP A 44 5.18 -1.23 -15.64
CA ASP A 44 6.58 -0.80 -15.70
C ASP A 44 7.49 -1.68 -14.84
N LEU A 45 6.94 -2.21 -13.75
CA LEU A 45 7.63 -3.15 -12.86
C LEU A 45 7.63 -4.60 -13.41
N GLY A 46 6.86 -4.88 -14.48
CA GLY A 46 6.77 -6.19 -15.11
C GLY A 46 5.82 -7.19 -14.42
N TYR A 47 4.94 -6.71 -13.53
CA TYR A 47 3.96 -7.53 -12.82
C TYR A 47 2.56 -7.39 -13.40
N LYS A 48 1.78 -8.48 -13.40
CA LYS A 48 0.40 -8.46 -13.90
C LYS A 48 -0.62 -8.04 -12.84
N THR A 49 -0.33 -8.33 -11.57
CA THR A 49 -1.23 -8.06 -10.45
C THR A 49 -0.44 -7.65 -9.22
N LEU A 50 -1.07 -6.87 -8.33
CA LEU A 50 -0.48 -6.53 -7.03
C LEU A 50 -0.19 -7.76 -6.17
N GLN A 51 -1.02 -8.79 -6.28
CA GLN A 51 -0.80 -10.04 -5.58
C GLN A 51 0.55 -10.66 -5.96
N GLU A 52 0.85 -10.70 -7.27
CA GLU A 52 2.11 -11.21 -7.80
C GLU A 52 3.29 -10.36 -7.33
N PHE A 53 3.13 -9.03 -7.29
CA PHE A 53 4.13 -8.13 -6.73
C PHE A 53 4.43 -8.47 -5.26
N PHE A 54 3.40 -8.54 -4.40
CA PHE A 54 3.61 -8.83 -2.97
C PHE A 54 4.22 -10.21 -2.71
N ILE A 55 3.85 -11.22 -3.50
CA ILE A 55 4.42 -12.58 -3.38
C ILE A 55 5.92 -12.58 -3.72
N ASN A 56 6.38 -11.70 -4.61
CA ASN A 56 7.79 -11.57 -4.95
C ASN A 56 8.62 -10.85 -3.87
N TYR A 57 7.98 -10.13 -2.94
CA TYR A 57 8.64 -9.41 -1.84
C TYR A 57 8.15 -9.87 -0.46
N PRO A 58 8.31 -11.16 -0.11
CA PRO A 58 7.82 -11.73 1.16
C PRO A 58 8.55 -11.16 2.39
N GLU A 59 9.71 -10.53 2.18
CA GLU A 59 10.50 -9.87 3.22
C GLU A 59 9.93 -8.52 3.65
N ASP A 60 9.11 -7.88 2.81
CA ASP A 60 8.49 -6.58 3.08
C ASP A 60 6.97 -6.72 3.25
N PHE A 61 6.35 -7.72 2.64
CA PHE A 61 4.90 -7.93 2.67
C PHE A 61 4.52 -9.38 2.98
N THR A 62 3.42 -9.56 3.70
CA THR A 62 2.82 -10.87 3.98
C THR A 62 1.39 -10.90 3.43
N LEU A 63 1.14 -11.80 2.49
CA LEU A 63 -0.17 -12.03 1.91
C LEU A 63 -0.90 -13.17 2.64
N HIS A 64 -2.04 -12.86 3.26
CA HIS A 64 -2.97 -13.83 3.84
C HIS A 64 -4.27 -13.84 3.02
N GLY A 65 -4.32 -14.69 1.99
CA GLY A 65 -5.46 -14.77 1.08
C GLY A 65 -5.61 -13.49 0.25
N LYS A 66 -6.57 -12.63 0.62
CA LYS A 66 -6.81 -11.33 -0.04
C LYS A 66 -6.31 -10.13 0.77
N THR A 67 -5.79 -10.36 1.97
CA THR A 67 -5.32 -9.32 2.90
C THR A 67 -3.81 -9.29 2.91
N VAL A 68 -3.22 -8.10 2.74
CA VAL A 68 -1.79 -7.86 2.75
C VAL A 68 -1.42 -7.11 4.02
N ARG A 69 -0.32 -7.52 4.66
CA ARG A 69 0.29 -6.83 5.80
C ARG A 69 1.72 -6.46 5.48
N ALA A 70 2.16 -5.31 5.95
CA ALA A 70 3.56 -4.92 5.88
C ALA A 70 4.33 -5.59 7.01
N VAL A 71 5.49 -6.16 6.71
CA VAL A 71 6.40 -6.69 7.71
C VAL A 71 7.08 -5.52 8.41
N ALA A 72 6.97 -5.47 9.73
CA ALA A 72 7.63 -4.46 10.57
C ALA A 72 9.13 -4.78 10.66
N LYS A 73 9.92 -4.28 9.70
CA LYS A 73 11.39 -4.27 9.80
C LYS A 73 11.83 -3.07 10.66
N ALA A 74 12.80 -3.29 11.53
CA ALA A 74 13.37 -2.28 12.41
C ALA A 74 14.01 -1.09 11.66
N SER A 75 14.39 -1.26 10.39
CA SER A 75 15.04 -0.22 9.56
C SER A 75 14.09 0.74 8.84
N SER A 76 12.80 0.79 9.21
CA SER A 76 11.81 1.64 8.54
C SER A 76 11.52 2.94 9.30
N GLU A 77 12.56 3.55 9.86
CA GLU A 77 12.47 4.81 10.62
C GLU A 77 12.04 6.02 9.75
N HIS A 78 12.20 5.93 8.42
CA HIS A 78 11.86 7.03 7.50
C HIS A 78 10.40 7.05 7.01
N ILE A 79 9.67 5.94 7.07
CA ILE A 79 8.36 5.82 6.39
C ILE A 79 7.21 6.39 7.24
N VAL A 80 7.34 6.36 8.57
CA VAL A 80 6.27 6.73 9.52
C VAL A 80 5.94 8.23 9.51
N SER A 81 6.85 9.08 9.06
CA SER A 81 6.71 10.55 9.17
C SER A 81 5.79 11.16 8.12
N LEU A 82 5.68 10.56 6.92
CA LEU A 82 4.90 11.13 5.81
C LEU A 82 3.38 10.99 5.97
N ILE A 83 2.90 9.97 6.68
CA ILE A 83 1.46 9.64 6.72
C ILE A 83 0.72 10.27 7.91
N ARG A 84 1.41 10.61 9.00
CA ARG A 84 0.77 11.21 10.19
C ARG A 84 0.12 12.58 9.92
N LYS A 85 0.42 13.21 8.79
CA LYS A 85 -0.18 14.50 8.39
C LYS A 85 -1.41 14.40 7.48
N GLN A 86 -1.70 13.26 6.85
CA GLN A 86 -2.81 13.13 5.89
C GLN A 86 -4.13 12.60 6.51
N ARG A 87 -4.11 12.01 7.71
CA ARG A 87 -5.32 11.45 8.35
C ARG A 87 -6.17 12.47 9.12
N LYS A 88 -6.55 13.56 8.47
CA LYS A 88 -7.79 14.28 8.82
C LYS A 88 -8.57 14.43 7.52
N GLU A 89 -9.77 13.84 7.48
CA GLU A 89 -10.65 13.73 6.30
C GLU A 89 -10.16 12.63 5.34
N LYS A 90 -10.60 11.38 5.39
CA LYS A 90 -11.94 10.95 4.95
C LYS A 90 -12.18 9.51 5.40
N TYR A 91 -12.94 9.33 6.47
CA TYR A 91 -13.73 8.10 6.63
C TYR A 91 -15.19 8.52 6.73
N LYS A 92 -15.80 8.84 5.59
CA LYS A 92 -17.25 8.79 5.42
C LYS A 92 -17.55 7.66 4.45
N LYS A 93 -17.67 6.47 5.02
CA LYS A 93 -18.31 5.31 4.38
C LYS A 93 -19.80 5.63 4.26
N SER A 94 -20.18 6.39 3.23
CA SER A 94 -21.59 6.59 2.88
C SER A 94 -22.08 5.34 2.16
N ARG A 95 -22.46 4.33 2.95
CA ARG A 95 -23.29 3.22 2.51
C ARG A 95 -24.59 3.32 3.29
N GLN A 96 -25.53 4.12 2.81
CA GLN A 96 -26.94 3.99 3.15
C GLN A 96 -27.76 4.28 1.90
N ALA A 97 -28.26 3.19 1.32
CA ALA A 97 -29.41 3.15 0.44
C ALA A 97 -30.67 3.12 1.31
N SER A 98 -31.68 3.90 0.92
CA SER A 98 -33.13 3.68 0.98
C SER A 98 -33.86 5.01 1.08
#